data_AF-K1DY16-F1
#
_entry.id   AF-K1DY16-F1
#
_cell.length_a   1.000
_cell.length_b   1.000
_cell.length_c   1.000
_cell.angle_alpha   90.00
_cell.angle_beta   90.00
_cell.angle_gamma   90.00
#
_symmetry.space_group_name_H-M   'P 1'
#
loop_
_entity.id
_entity.type
_entity.pdbx_description
1 polymer ?
#
loop_
_entity_poly.entity_id
_entity_poly.type
_entity_poly.pdbx_seq_one_letter_code
_entity_poly.pdbx_strand_id
1 'polypeptide(L)'
;MSRSVRFVGAALIPAFTLPVGGAAVARSADVPPPPTNKNLPRDLDVASPYIPQSVCDPTPKPGVTAFARLMANHYDEFNYGISRACNYGLTEHSEGRALDWMLNAYDPHERAVADGVISWLLAPDSQGRPAAMARRFGVMYIIWNRQIWGTYQMDAGWRPYNGASPHTDHIHFSFSWDGAMQRTSWWTGVAWTGVTQGPGGPPAPLPDPTSYPTLREGASGPDVQLAQKVIGVSADGVFGPATREALKTWQSKNGIKVTGILDQATWDQMVKLGKIPPRGGDDAGGALTPYLKTKIRLGSTGDAVKALQKELKISADGVFGSGTEQAVKAYQKSKELDQNGIVSPNVWRALAGLKYTKTDPAKPAPRWGPRALPHHQDPQGVDR
;
A
#
# COMPACT_ATOMS: atom_id res chain seq x y z
N MET A 1 -66.38 -1.86 72.28
CA MET A 1 -65.96 -2.14 70.90
C MET A 1 -66.47 -1.00 70.01
N SER A 2 -65.63 0.01 69.79
CA SER A 2 -65.99 1.22 69.02
C SER A 2 -65.06 1.37 67.84
N ARG A 3 -65.64 1.61 66.65
CA ARG A 3 -64.94 1.83 65.39
C ARG A 3 -64.39 3.25 65.36
N SER A 4 -63.13 3.40 64.98
CA SER A 4 -62.56 4.69 64.54
C SER A 4 -61.79 4.49 63.24
N VAL A 5 -62.28 5.17 62.21
CA VAL A 5 -61.71 5.33 60.87
C VAL A 5 -60.44 6.20 60.96
N ARG A 6 -59.39 5.87 60.20
CA ARG A 6 -58.32 6.80 59.87
C ARG A 6 -58.11 6.89 58.37
N PHE A 7 -58.00 8.14 57.93
CA PHE A 7 -57.97 8.62 56.56
C PHE A 7 -56.64 8.34 55.85
N VAL A 8 -56.79 8.30 54.52
CA VAL A 8 -55.79 8.17 53.45
C VAL A 8 -54.79 9.33 53.45
N GLY A 9 -53.52 9.01 53.25
CA GLY A 9 -52.48 9.95 52.81
C GLY A 9 -51.56 9.23 51.81
N ALA A 10 -51.91 9.27 50.53
CA ALA A 10 -51.05 8.76 49.46
C ALA A 10 -50.00 9.83 49.12
N ALA A 11 -48.74 9.58 49.47
CA ALA A 11 -47.62 10.40 49.04
C ALA A 11 -47.24 10.00 47.60
N LEU A 12 -47.43 10.92 46.66
CA LEU A 12 -46.93 10.83 45.29
C LEU A 12 -45.40 11.00 45.30
N ILE A 13 -44.67 9.93 44.99
CA ILE A 13 -43.23 9.98 44.71
C ILE A 13 -43.09 10.37 43.22
N PRO A 14 -42.44 11.49 42.86
CA PRO A 14 -42.14 11.77 41.46
C PRO A 14 -41.12 10.76 40.95
N ALA A 15 -41.54 9.96 39.97
CA ALA A 15 -40.66 9.06 39.24
C ALA A 15 -39.70 9.91 38.38
N PHE A 16 -38.46 10.06 38.83
CA PHE A 16 -37.36 10.50 37.97
C PHE A 16 -37.10 9.41 36.94
N THR A 17 -37.47 9.67 35.69
CA THR A 17 -37.05 8.90 34.54
C THR A 17 -35.57 9.19 34.29
N LEU A 18 -34.71 8.26 34.70
CA LEU A 18 -33.33 8.24 34.22
C LEU A 18 -33.37 8.05 32.70
N PRO A 19 -32.64 8.86 31.91
CA PRO A 19 -32.50 8.57 30.49
C PRO A 19 -31.81 7.21 30.38
N VAL A 20 -32.50 6.26 29.76
CA VAL A 20 -31.92 4.99 29.34
C VAL A 20 -30.77 5.34 28.41
N GLY A 21 -29.55 5.28 28.94
CA GLY A 21 -28.33 5.39 28.17
C GLY A 21 -28.44 4.41 27.00
N GLY A 22 -28.18 4.92 25.80
CA GLY A 22 -28.24 4.13 24.58
C GLY A 22 -27.51 2.81 24.80
N ALA A 23 -28.22 1.70 24.58
CA ALA A 23 -27.61 0.39 24.59
C ALA A 23 -26.43 0.44 23.62
N ALA A 24 -25.21 0.38 24.16
CA ALA A 24 -24.05 0.05 23.36
C ALA A 24 -24.40 -1.28 22.71
N VAL A 25 -24.50 -1.27 21.37
CA VAL A 25 -24.74 -2.48 20.60
C VAL A 25 -23.58 -3.40 20.94
N ALA A 26 -23.84 -4.46 21.71
CA ALA A 26 -22.83 -5.46 22.01
C ALA A 26 -22.37 -6.05 20.67
N ARG A 27 -21.12 -5.76 20.27
CA ARG A 27 -20.47 -6.43 19.15
C ARG A 27 -20.35 -7.91 19.51
N SER A 28 -21.17 -8.75 18.88
CA SER A 28 -21.10 -10.21 18.93
C SER A 28 -20.78 -10.70 17.51
N ALA A 29 -19.97 -11.72 17.23
CA ALA A 29 -18.95 -12.44 18.00
C ALA A 29 -18.12 -13.36 17.06
N ASP A 30 -17.85 -12.96 15.81
CA ASP A 30 -17.03 -13.75 14.90
C ASP A 30 -15.94 -12.87 14.26
N VAL A 31 -14.70 -13.09 14.72
CA VAL A 31 -13.51 -12.54 14.06
C VAL A 31 -13.43 -13.20 12.67
N PRO A 32 -13.39 -12.42 11.56
CA PRO A 32 -13.33 -13.00 10.23
C PRO A 32 -12.08 -13.88 10.08
N PRO A 33 -12.15 -14.97 9.28
CA PRO A 33 -10.98 -15.80 9.04
C PRO A 33 -9.87 -14.97 8.39
N PRO A 34 -8.59 -15.28 8.60
CA PRO A 34 -7.49 -14.48 8.06
C PRO A 34 -7.54 -14.27 6.55
N PRO A 35 -6.97 -13.15 6.04
CA PRO A 35 -6.99 -12.86 4.61
C PRO A 35 -6.25 -13.94 3.81
N THR A 36 -6.73 -14.21 2.60
CA THR A 36 -6.17 -15.24 1.72
C THR A 36 -5.46 -14.62 0.52
N ASN A 37 -4.42 -15.30 0.03
CA ASN A 37 -3.73 -14.93 -1.21
C ASN A 37 -3.49 -16.20 -2.05
N LYS A 38 -4.15 -16.27 -3.21
CA LYS A 38 -4.10 -17.44 -4.11
C LYS A 38 -2.82 -17.50 -4.94
N ASN A 39 -2.03 -16.43 -4.95
CA ASN A 39 -0.84 -16.28 -5.79
C ASN A 39 0.46 -16.58 -5.02
N LEU A 40 0.37 -17.21 -3.85
CA LEU A 40 1.56 -17.52 -3.05
C LEU A 40 2.36 -18.67 -3.66
N PRO A 41 3.69 -18.53 -3.82
CA PRO A 41 4.53 -19.59 -4.35
C PRO A 41 4.65 -20.74 -3.35
N ARG A 42 4.99 -21.93 -3.87
CA ARG A 42 5.34 -23.10 -3.04
C ARG A 42 6.59 -22.82 -2.19
N ASP A 43 7.56 -22.11 -2.74
CA ASP A 43 8.73 -21.67 -1.98
C ASP A 43 8.34 -20.64 -0.91
N LEU A 44 9.14 -20.56 0.15
CA LEU A 44 8.87 -19.73 1.31
C LEU A 44 10.03 -18.77 1.56
N ASP A 45 9.72 -17.51 1.82
CA ASP A 45 10.70 -16.48 2.14
C ASP A 45 11.59 -16.88 3.30
N VAL A 46 12.87 -16.51 3.31
CA VAL A 46 13.76 -16.80 4.41
C VAL A 46 13.25 -16.18 5.72
N ALA A 47 13.47 -16.86 6.84
CA ALA A 47 13.22 -16.25 8.15
C ALA A 47 14.20 -15.11 8.38
N SER A 48 13.71 -13.93 8.75
CA SER A 48 14.58 -12.80 9.03
C SER A 48 15.46 -13.09 10.24
N PRO A 49 16.77 -12.81 10.21
CA PRO A 49 17.52 -12.63 11.44
C PRO A 49 17.04 -11.36 12.16
N TYR A 50 17.52 -11.14 13.37
CA TYR A 50 17.38 -9.83 14.00
C TYR A 50 18.24 -8.81 13.24
N ILE A 51 17.62 -7.73 12.78
CA ILE A 51 18.27 -6.62 12.10
C ILE A 51 18.12 -5.37 12.97
N PRO A 52 19.23 -4.83 13.50
CA PRO A 52 19.19 -3.63 14.32
C PRO A 52 18.79 -2.40 13.49
N GLN A 53 18.34 -1.37 14.20
CA GLN A 53 18.01 -0.07 13.63
C GLN A 53 19.29 0.63 13.16
N SER A 54 19.22 1.29 12.02
CA SER A 54 20.39 1.80 11.29
C SER A 54 20.14 3.16 10.62
N VAL A 55 18.89 3.53 10.34
CA VAL A 55 18.56 4.79 9.66
C VAL A 55 17.48 5.59 10.37
N CYS A 56 17.50 6.90 10.20
CA CYS A 56 16.37 7.77 10.51
C CYS A 56 15.67 8.11 9.19
N ASP A 57 14.59 7.39 8.91
CA ASP A 57 13.67 7.69 7.82
C ASP A 57 12.26 7.33 8.30
N PRO A 58 11.57 8.25 8.98
CA PRO A 58 10.27 7.99 9.58
C PRO A 58 9.17 7.91 8.51
N THR A 59 9.49 7.97 7.22
CA THR A 59 8.51 7.72 6.16
C THR A 59 7.99 6.29 6.28
N PRO A 60 6.66 6.07 6.43
CA PRO A 60 6.08 4.74 6.45
C PRO A 60 6.57 3.90 5.27
N LYS A 61 7.16 2.74 5.55
CA LYS A 61 7.65 1.87 4.50
C LYS A 61 6.45 1.19 3.82
N PRO A 62 6.53 0.96 2.50
CA PRO A 62 5.35 0.60 1.71
C PRO A 62 4.73 -0.75 2.14
N GLY A 63 5.54 -1.71 2.57
CA GLY A 63 5.05 -3.02 3.03
C GLY A 63 4.38 -2.97 4.39
N VAL A 64 4.88 -2.11 5.28
CA VAL A 64 4.22 -1.88 6.58
C VAL A 64 2.88 -1.19 6.38
N THR A 65 2.84 -0.18 5.51
CA THR A 65 1.59 0.50 5.13
C THR A 65 0.59 -0.47 4.49
N ALA A 66 1.05 -1.33 3.59
CA ALA A 66 0.19 -2.30 2.92
C ALA A 66 -0.32 -3.38 3.89
N PHE A 67 0.51 -3.86 4.81
CA PHE A 67 0.10 -4.79 5.86
C PHE A 67 -0.94 -4.15 6.79
N ALA A 68 -0.67 -2.94 7.29
CA ALA A 68 -1.59 -2.20 8.16
C ALA A 68 -2.97 -2.02 7.50
N ARG A 69 -3.00 -1.59 6.23
CA ARG A 69 -4.25 -1.45 5.47
C ARG A 69 -4.96 -2.78 5.25
N LEU A 70 -4.23 -3.84 4.91
CA LEU A 70 -4.83 -5.16 4.72
C LEU A 70 -5.53 -5.62 6.00
N MET A 71 -4.82 -5.56 7.14
CA MET A 71 -5.37 -5.95 8.44
C MET A 71 -6.55 -5.06 8.84
N ALA A 72 -6.38 -3.74 8.78
CA ALA A 72 -7.42 -2.79 9.17
C ALA A 72 -8.71 -2.94 8.34
N ASN A 73 -8.59 -3.08 7.02
CA ASN A 73 -9.75 -3.28 6.15
C ASN A 73 -10.42 -4.64 6.39
N HIS A 74 -9.64 -5.68 6.66
CA HIS A 74 -10.15 -7.04 6.80
C HIS A 74 -10.87 -7.26 8.13
N TYR A 75 -10.36 -6.66 9.20
CA TYR A 75 -10.87 -6.83 10.57
C TYR A 75 -11.73 -5.66 11.07
N ASP A 76 -11.92 -4.62 10.25
CA ASP A 76 -12.62 -3.37 10.61
C ASP A 76 -11.95 -2.59 11.76
N GLU A 77 -10.65 -2.78 11.98
CA GLU A 77 -9.87 -2.17 13.07
C GLU A 77 -8.79 -1.22 12.53
N PHE A 78 -9.09 0.08 12.54
CA PHE A 78 -8.28 1.07 11.83
C PHE A 78 -7.25 1.78 12.72
N ASN A 79 -7.30 1.58 14.03
CA ASN A 79 -6.41 2.29 14.94
C ASN A 79 -4.99 1.70 14.92
N TYR A 80 -4.08 2.28 14.15
CA TYR A 80 -2.69 1.86 14.10
C TYR A 80 -1.73 3.05 14.01
N GLY A 81 -0.43 2.82 14.16
CA GLY A 81 0.63 3.82 14.03
C GLY A 81 1.92 3.20 13.50
N ILE A 82 2.55 3.84 12.50
CA ILE A 82 3.77 3.32 11.86
C ILE A 82 5.02 4.10 12.29
N SER A 83 4.91 5.43 12.29
CA SER A 83 6.10 6.28 12.31
C SER A 83 6.23 7.03 13.63
N ARG A 84 7.48 7.19 14.07
CA ARG A 84 7.85 8.10 15.16
C ARG A 84 8.98 8.99 14.69
N ALA A 85 8.99 10.23 15.16
CA ALA A 85 10.07 11.16 14.84
C ALA A 85 11.41 10.68 15.44
N CYS A 86 12.52 11.04 14.78
CA CYS A 86 13.85 10.54 15.14
C CYS A 86 14.46 11.19 16.40
N ASN A 87 13.79 12.19 16.97
CA ASN A 87 14.21 12.85 18.21
C ASN A 87 14.05 11.97 19.47
N TYR A 88 13.43 10.78 19.33
CA TYR A 88 13.28 9.79 20.40
C TYR A 88 14.30 8.64 20.30
N GLY A 89 15.34 8.79 19.49
CA GLY A 89 16.34 7.75 19.21
C GLY A 89 15.97 6.87 18.02
N LEU A 90 16.92 6.01 17.62
CA LEU A 90 16.70 5.05 16.54
C LEU A 90 15.83 3.90 17.02
N THR A 91 14.65 3.79 16.42
CA THR A 91 13.64 2.75 16.63
C THR A 91 13.15 2.25 15.27
N GLU A 92 12.51 1.09 15.21
CA GLU A 92 11.89 0.63 13.97
C GLU A 92 10.77 1.56 13.49
N HIS A 93 10.12 2.27 14.41
CA HIS A 93 9.18 3.33 14.06
C HIS A 93 9.87 4.55 13.42
N SER A 94 11.10 4.91 13.84
CA SER A 94 11.87 5.97 13.17
C SER A 94 12.45 5.54 11.84
N GLU A 95 12.43 4.24 11.53
CA GLU A 95 12.75 3.66 10.23
C GLU A 95 11.49 3.46 9.36
N GLY A 96 10.30 3.74 9.91
CA GLY A 96 9.01 3.49 9.26
C GLY A 96 8.73 2.01 9.00
N ARG A 97 9.45 1.09 9.66
CA ARG A 97 9.35 -0.37 9.48
C ARG A 97 8.72 -1.10 10.67
N ALA A 98 8.01 -0.38 11.53
CA ALA A 98 7.20 -0.95 12.61
C ALA A 98 5.74 -0.54 12.49
N LEU A 99 4.85 -1.33 13.10
CA LEU A 99 3.42 -1.08 13.19
C LEU A 99 2.96 -1.36 14.61
N ASP A 100 2.42 -0.35 15.28
CA ASP A 100 1.59 -0.52 16.47
C ASP A 100 0.15 -0.57 15.99
N TRP A 101 -0.55 -1.69 16.18
CA TRP A 101 -1.98 -1.79 15.91
C TRP A 101 -2.69 -1.82 17.26
N MET A 102 -3.47 -0.78 17.54
CA MET A 102 -4.03 -0.42 18.85
C MET A 102 -5.23 -1.30 19.22
N LEU A 103 -4.97 -2.60 19.29
CA LEU A 103 -5.86 -3.62 19.83
C LEU A 103 -5.55 -3.78 21.32
N ASN A 104 -6.56 -3.63 22.17
CA ASN A 104 -6.48 -3.74 23.60
C ASN A 104 -6.65 -5.19 24.04
N ALA A 105 -5.64 -5.73 24.73
CA ALA A 105 -5.62 -7.11 25.20
C ALA A 105 -6.72 -7.41 26.24
N TYR A 106 -7.30 -6.38 26.84
CA TYR A 106 -8.41 -6.47 27.80
C TYR A 106 -9.79 -6.31 27.15
N ASP A 107 -9.87 -5.86 25.90
CA ASP A 107 -11.11 -5.90 25.13
C ASP A 107 -11.26 -7.30 24.50
N PRO A 108 -12.36 -8.04 24.76
CA PRO A 108 -12.51 -9.40 24.26
C PRO A 108 -12.50 -9.53 22.73
N HIS A 109 -13.03 -8.54 22.01
CA HIS A 109 -13.09 -8.56 20.55
C HIS A 109 -11.72 -8.28 19.94
N GLU A 110 -11.09 -7.18 20.37
CA GLU A 110 -9.77 -6.78 19.88
C GLU A 110 -8.71 -7.84 20.22
N ARG A 111 -8.83 -8.48 21.40
CA ARG A 111 -7.99 -9.61 21.78
C ARG A 111 -8.19 -10.81 20.86
N ALA A 112 -9.42 -11.16 20.50
CA ALA A 112 -9.69 -12.25 19.58
C ALA A 112 -9.13 -11.97 18.17
N VAL A 113 -9.20 -10.72 17.71
CA VAL A 113 -8.57 -10.28 16.44
C VAL A 113 -7.05 -10.46 16.52
N ALA A 114 -6.41 -9.95 17.57
CA ALA A 114 -4.96 -10.04 17.74
C ALA A 114 -4.48 -11.50 17.80
N ASP A 115 -5.12 -12.33 18.62
CA ASP A 115 -4.74 -13.73 18.78
C ASP A 115 -4.98 -14.54 17.49
N GLY A 116 -6.06 -14.24 16.75
CA GLY A 116 -6.33 -14.87 15.45
C GLY A 116 -5.29 -14.52 14.37
N VAL A 117 -4.92 -13.24 14.27
CA VAL A 117 -3.87 -12.78 13.33
C VAL A 117 -2.51 -13.37 13.71
N ILE A 118 -2.14 -13.35 15.00
CA ILE A 118 -0.91 -13.97 15.48
C ILE A 118 -0.89 -15.46 15.14
N SER A 119 -1.96 -16.20 15.46
CA SER A 119 -2.04 -17.63 15.21
C SER A 119 -1.82 -17.95 13.72
N TRP A 120 -2.47 -17.17 12.84
CA TRP A 120 -2.30 -17.29 11.40
C TRP A 120 -0.89 -16.96 10.91
N LEU A 121 -0.29 -15.88 11.43
CA LEU A 121 1.08 -15.48 11.09
C LEU A 121 2.09 -16.57 11.46
N LEU A 122 1.89 -17.20 12.61
CA LEU A 122 2.82 -18.16 13.21
C LEU A 122 2.56 -19.62 12.79
N ALA A 123 1.39 -19.91 12.21
CA ALA A 123 1.03 -21.25 11.76
C ALA A 123 2.05 -21.81 10.74
N PRO A 124 2.31 -23.14 10.78
CA PRO A 124 3.06 -23.78 9.73
C PRO A 124 2.29 -23.79 8.42
N ASP A 125 3.00 -23.79 7.29
CA ASP A 125 2.37 -24.06 6.00
C ASP A 125 2.08 -25.57 5.80
N SER A 126 1.52 -25.91 4.63
CA SER A 126 1.23 -27.29 4.24
C SER A 126 2.46 -28.21 4.16
N GLN A 127 3.67 -27.66 4.18
CA GLN A 127 4.93 -28.41 4.25
C GLN A 127 5.50 -28.48 5.68
N GLY A 128 4.77 -28.00 6.68
CA GLY A 128 5.19 -28.00 8.08
C GLY A 128 6.20 -26.90 8.43
N ARG A 129 6.50 -25.95 7.53
CA ARG A 129 7.48 -24.89 7.79
C ARG A 129 6.86 -23.82 8.68
N PRO A 130 7.44 -23.50 9.85
CA PRO A 130 6.81 -22.63 10.84
C PRO A 130 6.73 -21.17 10.38
N ALA A 131 5.77 -20.44 10.96
CA ALA A 131 5.57 -19.01 10.80
C ALA A 131 5.56 -18.56 9.33
N ALA A 132 4.88 -19.34 8.49
CA ALA A 132 4.93 -19.15 7.06
C ALA A 132 4.43 -17.77 6.65
N MET A 133 3.33 -17.32 7.24
CA MET A 133 2.76 -16.01 6.92
C MET A 133 3.60 -14.86 7.47
N ALA A 134 4.17 -14.97 8.67
CA ALA A 134 5.13 -13.99 9.19
C ALA A 134 6.32 -13.82 8.23
N ARG A 135 6.88 -14.91 7.72
CA ARG A 135 7.97 -14.89 6.73
C ARG A 135 7.53 -14.25 5.41
N ARG A 136 6.33 -14.57 4.91
CA ARG A 136 5.79 -14.00 3.67
C ARG A 136 5.52 -12.50 3.72
N PHE A 137 5.16 -11.96 4.88
CA PHE A 137 5.06 -10.52 5.10
C PHE A 137 6.40 -9.87 5.47
N GLY A 138 7.41 -10.67 5.78
CA GLY A 138 8.70 -10.22 6.29
C GLY A 138 8.62 -9.61 7.69
N VAL A 139 7.72 -10.11 8.55
CA VAL A 139 7.67 -9.80 9.98
C VAL A 139 8.90 -10.39 10.66
N MET A 140 9.67 -9.55 11.36
CA MET A 140 10.87 -9.93 12.09
C MET A 140 10.55 -10.36 13.52
N TYR A 141 9.75 -9.57 14.24
CA TYR A 141 9.25 -9.91 15.58
C TYR A 141 7.88 -9.30 15.85
N ILE A 142 7.20 -9.87 16.84
CA ILE A 142 5.89 -9.44 17.34
C ILE A 142 6.00 -9.26 18.86
N ILE A 143 5.47 -8.17 19.39
CA ILE A 143 5.29 -7.97 20.83
C ILE A 143 3.80 -7.83 21.11
N TRP A 144 3.28 -8.65 22.02
CA TRP A 144 1.87 -8.63 22.41
C TRP A 144 1.72 -9.07 23.86
N ASN A 145 0.96 -8.30 24.63
CA ASN A 145 0.57 -8.62 26.00
C ASN A 145 1.75 -9.11 26.87
N ARG A 146 2.81 -8.29 26.96
CA ARG A 146 4.05 -8.57 27.71
C ARG A 146 4.85 -9.79 27.23
N GLN A 147 4.65 -10.22 25.99
CA GLN A 147 5.43 -11.30 25.38
C GLN A 147 6.04 -10.83 24.06
N ILE A 148 7.16 -11.45 23.69
CA ILE A 148 7.83 -11.25 22.40
C ILE A 148 8.06 -12.58 21.70
N TRP A 149 7.79 -12.61 20.41
CA TRP A 149 8.15 -13.70 19.50
C TRP A 149 8.98 -13.15 18.34
N GLY A 150 9.93 -13.92 17.82
CA GLY A 150 10.76 -13.46 16.71
C GLY A 150 11.22 -14.57 15.79
N THR A 151 11.29 -14.27 14.49
CA THR A 151 11.73 -15.18 13.43
C THR A 151 13.16 -15.70 13.61
N TYR A 152 14.02 -14.94 14.31
CA TYR A 152 15.40 -15.30 14.63
C TYR A 152 15.55 -16.25 15.82
N GLN A 153 14.45 -16.56 16.53
CA GLN A 153 14.41 -17.48 17.68
C GLN A 153 13.05 -18.20 17.72
N MET A 154 12.67 -18.85 16.61
CA MET A 154 11.37 -19.53 16.50
C MET A 154 11.24 -20.70 17.49
N ASP A 155 12.31 -21.47 17.69
CA ASP A 155 12.33 -22.66 18.55
C ASP A 155 12.04 -22.32 20.03
N ALA A 156 12.40 -21.10 20.45
CA ALA A 156 12.13 -20.62 21.80
C ALA A 156 10.66 -20.17 22.00
N GLY A 157 9.86 -20.08 20.92
CA GLY A 157 8.47 -19.64 20.99
C GLY A 157 8.30 -18.23 21.56
N TRP A 158 7.16 -17.98 22.19
CA TRP A 158 6.87 -16.74 22.91
C TRP A 158 7.70 -16.66 24.19
N ARG A 159 8.31 -15.49 24.43
CA ARG A 159 9.17 -15.23 25.59
C ARG A 159 8.65 -14.02 26.38
N PRO A 160 8.95 -13.90 27.68
CA PRO A 160 8.62 -12.70 28.43
C PRO A 160 9.22 -11.43 27.82
N TYR A 161 8.45 -10.35 27.77
CA TYR A 161 8.89 -9.03 27.35
C TYR A 161 8.76 -8.03 28.52
N ASN A 162 9.89 -7.44 28.91
CA ASN A 162 10.00 -6.54 30.07
C ASN A 162 10.31 -5.09 29.67
N GLY A 163 10.07 -4.71 28.41
CA GLY A 163 10.27 -3.34 27.96
C GLY A 163 9.28 -2.36 28.57
N ALA A 164 9.56 -1.05 28.42
CA ALA A 164 8.80 0.02 29.08
C ALA A 164 7.30 0.04 28.71
N SER A 165 6.97 -0.20 27.44
CA SER A 165 5.59 -0.43 27.01
C SER A 165 5.24 -1.90 27.25
N PRO A 166 4.19 -2.23 28.03
CA PRO A 166 3.77 -3.62 28.21
C PRO A 166 3.04 -4.21 27.00
N HIS A 167 2.72 -3.40 25.97
CA HIS A 167 1.98 -3.83 24.78
C HIS A 167 0.65 -4.52 25.11
N THR A 168 -0.06 -4.00 26.11
CA THR A 168 -1.40 -4.48 26.50
C THR A 168 -2.52 -3.69 25.84
N ASP A 169 -2.20 -2.54 25.25
CA ASP A 169 -3.09 -1.62 24.53
C ASP A 169 -2.84 -1.61 23.01
N HIS A 170 -1.84 -2.36 22.54
CA HIS A 170 -1.53 -2.57 21.13
C HIS A 170 -0.67 -3.81 20.90
N ILE A 171 -0.79 -4.38 19.70
CA ILE A 171 0.19 -5.32 19.15
C ILE A 171 1.24 -4.56 18.36
N HIS A 172 2.52 -4.86 18.62
CA HIS A 172 3.62 -4.30 17.86
C HIS A 172 4.18 -5.33 16.89
N PHE A 173 4.27 -4.96 15.62
CA PHE A 173 4.97 -5.71 14.58
C PHE A 173 6.21 -4.94 14.14
N SER A 174 7.35 -5.62 14.12
CA SER A 174 8.56 -5.11 13.49
C SER A 174 8.83 -5.89 12.22
N PHE A 175 9.16 -5.20 11.14
CA PHE A 175 9.41 -5.79 9.83
C PHE A 175 10.91 -5.80 9.52
N SER A 176 11.35 -6.86 8.84
CA SER A 176 12.61 -6.88 8.10
C SER A 176 12.58 -5.82 7.00
N TRP A 177 13.74 -5.39 6.49
CA TRP A 177 13.79 -4.48 5.34
C TRP A 177 13.12 -5.06 4.10
N ASP A 178 13.20 -6.37 3.90
CA ASP A 178 12.58 -7.05 2.77
C ASP A 178 11.06 -7.04 2.87
N GLY A 179 10.50 -7.27 4.06
CA GLY A 179 9.06 -7.10 4.31
C GLY A 179 8.61 -5.65 4.19
N ALA A 180 9.34 -4.74 4.83
CA ALA A 180 9.04 -3.31 4.85
C ALA A 180 9.07 -2.68 3.44
N MET A 181 9.94 -3.17 2.56
CA MET A 181 10.07 -2.73 1.16
C MET A 181 9.32 -3.61 0.15
N GLN A 182 8.45 -4.51 0.64
CA GLN A 182 7.60 -5.38 -0.18
C GLN A 182 8.36 -6.29 -1.17
N ARG A 183 9.51 -6.83 -0.76
CA ARG A 183 10.31 -7.77 -1.57
C ARG A 183 9.89 -9.24 -1.40
N THR A 184 9.17 -9.54 -0.32
CA THR A 184 8.76 -10.90 0.04
C THR A 184 7.58 -11.40 -0.79
N SER A 185 7.37 -12.72 -0.77
CA SER A 185 6.46 -13.42 -1.68
C SER A 185 4.98 -13.07 -1.53
N TRP A 186 4.55 -12.53 -0.37
CA TRP A 186 3.18 -12.02 -0.25
C TRP A 186 2.91 -10.95 -1.30
N TRP A 187 3.92 -10.11 -1.57
CA TRP A 187 3.81 -8.96 -2.44
C TRP A 187 4.20 -9.27 -3.89
N THR A 188 5.18 -10.14 -4.07
CA THR A 188 5.81 -10.38 -5.38
C THR A 188 5.38 -11.68 -6.06
N GLY A 189 4.81 -12.62 -5.31
CA GLY A 189 4.58 -13.99 -5.77
C GLY A 189 5.85 -14.83 -5.90
N VAL A 190 7.02 -14.31 -5.48
CA VAL A 190 8.32 -15.00 -5.55
C VAL A 190 8.95 -15.03 -4.17
N ALA A 191 9.38 -16.21 -3.71
CA ALA A 191 10.04 -16.37 -2.42
C ALA A 191 11.37 -15.62 -2.38
N TRP A 192 11.53 -14.79 -1.36
CA TRP A 192 12.79 -14.08 -1.11
C TRP A 192 13.74 -14.94 -0.28
N THR A 193 14.93 -15.24 -0.82
CA THR A 193 15.90 -16.13 -0.16
C THR A 193 17.09 -15.39 0.47
N GLY A 194 17.16 -14.06 0.34
CA GLY A 194 18.24 -13.22 0.87
C GLY A 194 17.87 -12.50 2.16
N VAL A 195 18.84 -11.80 2.75
CA VAL A 195 18.62 -10.91 3.91
C VAL A 195 19.19 -9.54 3.58
N THR A 196 18.34 -8.52 3.50
CA THR A 196 18.78 -7.14 3.30
C THR A 196 18.92 -6.40 4.63
N GLN A 197 20.10 -5.81 4.87
CA GLN A 197 20.43 -5.12 6.12
C GLN A 197 19.96 -3.65 6.19
N GLY A 198 19.48 -3.09 5.07
CA GLY A 198 19.10 -1.68 4.97
C GLY A 198 17.97 -1.44 3.96
N PRO A 199 17.53 -0.18 3.81
CA PRO A 199 16.48 0.18 2.85
C PRO A 199 16.91 0.00 1.38
N GLY A 200 18.21 0.03 1.09
CA GLY A 200 18.78 -0.20 -0.24
C GLY A 200 18.54 -1.62 -0.76
N GLY A 201 18.69 -1.82 -2.08
CA GLY A 201 18.41 -3.09 -2.78
C GLY A 201 17.28 -2.93 -3.80
N PRO A 202 17.22 -3.77 -4.86
CA PRO A 202 16.26 -3.59 -5.94
C PRO A 202 14.83 -3.59 -5.36
N PRO A 203 14.02 -2.54 -5.59
CA PRO A 203 12.61 -2.59 -5.24
C PRO A 203 11.96 -3.68 -6.08
N ALA A 204 11.15 -4.53 -5.46
CA ALA A 204 10.25 -5.35 -6.25
C ALA A 204 9.24 -4.39 -6.93
N PRO A 205 8.98 -4.54 -8.24
CA PRO A 205 7.99 -3.71 -8.91
C PRO A 205 6.61 -4.12 -8.42
N LEU A 206 6.10 -3.38 -7.46
CA LEU A 206 4.76 -3.59 -6.94
C LEU A 206 3.78 -2.87 -7.85
N PRO A 207 2.59 -3.46 -8.10
CA PRO A 207 1.52 -2.67 -8.65
C PRO A 207 1.20 -1.55 -7.65
N ASP A 208 1.15 -0.31 -8.13
CA ASP A 208 0.63 0.79 -7.31
C ASP A 208 -0.79 0.45 -6.84
N PRO A 209 -1.17 0.81 -5.60
CA PRO A 209 -2.53 0.61 -5.13
C PRO A 209 -3.53 1.19 -6.13
N THR A 210 -4.46 0.36 -6.58
CA THR A 210 -5.49 0.71 -7.57
C THR A 210 -6.70 1.38 -6.93
N SER A 211 -6.51 2.07 -5.81
CA SER A 211 -7.51 2.94 -5.17
C SER A 211 -6.90 3.55 -3.91
N TYR A 212 -7.58 4.56 -3.39
CA TYR A 212 -7.36 4.99 -2.01
C TYR A 212 -8.13 4.08 -1.04
N PRO A 213 -7.58 3.80 0.16
CA PRO A 213 -8.26 2.97 1.15
C PRO A 213 -9.46 3.69 1.78
N THR A 214 -10.44 2.94 2.27
CA THR A 214 -11.45 3.49 3.18
C THR A 214 -10.81 3.81 4.52
N LEU A 215 -10.84 5.07 4.97
CA LEU A 215 -10.29 5.48 6.27
C LEU A 215 -11.38 6.15 7.12
N ARG A 216 -11.35 5.87 8.43
CA ARG A 216 -12.26 6.44 9.43
C ARG A 216 -11.48 6.74 10.72
N GLU A 217 -12.15 7.26 11.73
CA GLU A 217 -11.52 7.54 13.02
C GLU A 217 -10.76 6.32 13.56
N GLY A 218 -9.55 6.54 14.08
CA GLY A 218 -8.56 5.51 14.39
C GLY A 218 -7.50 5.36 13.29
N ALA A 219 -7.85 5.47 12.01
CA ALA A 219 -6.91 5.31 10.90
C ALA A 219 -5.67 6.20 11.06
N SER A 220 -4.51 5.70 10.63
CA SER A 220 -3.32 6.54 10.52
C SER A 220 -2.49 6.28 9.27
N GLY A 221 -1.49 7.12 9.06
CA GLY A 221 -0.49 6.96 8.01
C GLY A 221 -0.58 7.99 6.88
N PRO A 222 0.11 7.74 5.76
CA PRO A 222 0.38 8.77 4.76
C PRO A 222 -0.88 9.24 4.01
N ASP A 223 -1.91 8.39 3.91
CA ASP A 223 -3.18 8.77 3.28
C ASP A 223 -4.02 9.67 4.19
N VAL A 224 -3.97 9.44 5.50
CA VAL A 224 -4.57 10.35 6.47
C VAL A 224 -3.90 11.71 6.38
N GLN A 225 -2.56 11.76 6.34
CA GLN A 225 -1.82 13.02 6.14
C GLN A 225 -2.22 13.72 4.83
N LEU A 226 -2.38 12.96 3.75
CA LEU A 226 -2.80 13.49 2.46
C LEU A 226 -4.19 14.12 2.53
N ALA A 227 -5.16 13.43 3.14
CA ALA A 227 -6.51 13.94 3.32
C ALA A 227 -6.55 15.14 4.28
N GLN A 228 -5.80 15.11 5.38
CA GLN A 228 -5.71 16.21 6.35
C GLN A 228 -5.25 17.51 5.68
N LYS A 229 -4.29 17.45 4.76
CA LYS A 229 -3.86 18.60 3.94
C LYS A 229 -5.00 19.16 3.07
N VAL A 230 -5.87 18.29 2.55
CA VAL A 230 -6.98 18.67 1.67
C VAL A 230 -8.13 19.30 2.46
N ILE A 231 -8.44 18.75 3.65
CA ILE A 231 -9.55 19.21 4.49
C ILE A 231 -9.16 20.37 5.42
N GLY A 232 -7.87 20.71 5.51
CA GLY A 232 -7.38 21.92 6.18
C GLY A 232 -7.16 21.76 7.69
N VAL A 233 -6.69 20.59 8.14
CA VAL A 233 -6.29 20.35 9.53
C VAL A 233 -4.79 20.02 9.63
N SER A 234 -4.28 19.90 10.86
CA SER A 234 -2.91 19.39 11.09
C SER A 234 -2.73 18.05 10.40
N ALA A 235 -1.71 17.93 9.54
CA ALA A 235 -1.43 16.72 8.78
C ALA A 235 -0.49 15.79 9.56
N ASP A 236 -0.86 15.46 10.80
CA ASP A 236 -0.10 14.57 11.69
C ASP A 236 -0.17 13.11 11.27
N GLY A 237 -1.15 12.76 10.43
CA GLY A 237 -1.37 11.41 9.95
C GLY A 237 -2.21 10.56 10.86
N VAL A 238 -2.89 11.15 11.84
CA VAL A 238 -3.80 10.46 12.75
C VAL A 238 -5.23 10.93 12.51
N PHE A 239 -6.11 9.99 12.16
CA PHE A 239 -7.51 10.28 11.94
C PHE A 239 -8.21 10.26 13.29
N GLY A 240 -8.07 11.35 14.05
CA GLY A 240 -8.79 11.56 15.29
C GLY A 240 -10.13 12.31 15.11
N PRO A 241 -10.85 12.61 16.21
CA PRO A 241 -12.11 13.33 16.19
C PRO A 241 -12.07 14.66 15.43
N ALA A 242 -10.96 15.40 15.54
CA ALA A 242 -10.77 16.67 14.83
C ALA A 242 -10.73 16.48 13.30
N THR A 243 -10.01 15.46 12.83
CA THR A 243 -9.96 15.07 11.41
C THR A 243 -11.35 14.67 10.92
N ARG A 244 -12.12 13.91 11.73
CA ARG A 244 -13.49 13.49 11.41
C ARG A 244 -14.43 14.67 11.21
N GLU A 245 -14.45 15.63 12.14
CA GLU A 245 -15.36 16.78 12.06
C GLU A 245 -14.97 17.74 10.93
N ALA A 246 -13.67 17.94 10.68
CA ALA A 246 -13.21 18.68 9.52
C ALA A 246 -13.59 17.98 8.21
N LEU A 247 -13.50 16.65 8.16
CA LEU A 247 -13.92 15.88 6.99
C LEU A 247 -15.42 16.01 6.73
N LYS A 248 -16.27 15.93 7.76
CA LYS A 248 -17.72 16.13 7.61
C LYS A 248 -18.04 17.51 7.05
N THR A 249 -17.32 18.55 7.51
CA THR A 249 -17.43 19.91 6.98
C THR A 249 -17.01 19.98 5.51
N TRP A 250 -15.89 19.34 5.16
CA TRP A 250 -15.41 19.28 3.78
C TRP A 250 -16.39 18.53 2.86
N GLN A 251 -16.91 17.38 3.29
CA GLN A 251 -17.90 16.59 2.55
C GLN A 251 -19.17 17.41 2.26
N SER A 252 -19.69 18.10 3.29
CA SER A 252 -20.83 19.01 3.16
C SER A 252 -20.57 20.12 2.14
N LYS A 253 -19.41 20.80 2.25
CA LYS A 253 -19.01 21.90 1.34
C LYS A 253 -18.83 21.45 -0.12
N ASN A 254 -18.47 20.19 -0.34
CA ASN A 254 -18.20 19.64 -1.68
C ASN A 254 -19.38 18.81 -2.23
N GLY A 255 -20.55 18.85 -1.59
CA GLY A 255 -21.78 18.27 -2.12
C GLY A 255 -21.79 16.74 -2.19
N ILE A 256 -21.04 16.07 -1.31
CA ILE A 256 -21.04 14.61 -1.18
C ILE A 256 -21.62 14.19 0.18
N LYS A 257 -21.97 12.91 0.32
CA LYS A 257 -22.58 12.38 1.54
C LYS A 257 -21.68 12.63 2.76
N VAL A 258 -22.25 13.21 3.82
CA VAL A 258 -21.54 13.52 5.07
C VAL A 258 -21.44 12.26 5.92
N THR A 259 -20.43 11.42 5.65
CA THR A 259 -20.19 10.15 6.36
C THR A 259 -19.17 10.30 7.49
N GLY A 260 -18.28 11.29 7.41
CA GLY A 260 -17.07 11.36 8.26
C GLY A 260 -16.08 10.23 7.99
N ILE A 261 -16.19 9.57 6.83
CA ILE A 261 -15.33 8.48 6.38
C ILE A 261 -14.69 8.92 5.06
N LEU A 262 -13.38 8.73 4.91
CA LEU A 262 -12.67 8.83 3.63
C LEU A 262 -12.94 7.56 2.83
N ASP A 263 -14.14 7.46 2.26
CA ASP A 263 -14.56 6.39 1.36
C ASP A 263 -14.24 6.72 -0.10
N GLN A 264 -14.53 5.78 -1.02
CA GLN A 264 -14.26 5.95 -2.45
C GLN A 264 -14.86 7.25 -3.01
N ALA A 265 -16.11 7.58 -2.66
CA ALA A 265 -16.78 8.79 -3.12
C ALA A 265 -16.07 10.06 -2.63
N THR A 266 -15.55 10.04 -1.40
CA THR A 266 -14.78 11.15 -0.84
C THR A 266 -13.44 11.31 -1.54
N TRP A 267 -12.73 10.21 -1.80
CA TRP A 267 -11.47 10.24 -2.54
C TRP A 267 -11.64 10.70 -3.99
N ASP A 268 -12.65 10.17 -4.69
CA ASP A 268 -12.97 10.55 -6.07
C ASP A 268 -13.26 12.04 -6.18
N GLN A 269 -13.96 12.61 -5.19
CA GLN A 269 -14.20 14.05 -5.15
C GLN A 269 -12.91 14.85 -4.93
N MET A 270 -11.98 14.39 -4.08
CA MET A 270 -10.67 15.04 -3.91
C MET A 270 -9.83 14.98 -5.20
N VAL A 271 -9.88 13.85 -5.92
CA VAL A 271 -9.23 13.67 -7.23
C VAL A 271 -9.86 14.59 -8.28
N LYS A 272 -11.19 14.60 -8.39
CA LYS A 272 -11.95 15.46 -9.31
C LYS A 272 -11.66 16.94 -9.13
N LEU A 273 -11.40 17.37 -7.89
CA LEU A 273 -11.02 18.74 -7.55
C LEU A 273 -9.52 19.03 -7.76
N GLY A 274 -8.74 18.06 -8.22
CA GLY A 274 -7.29 18.16 -8.43
C GLY A 274 -6.51 18.36 -7.13
N LYS A 275 -7.06 17.98 -5.97
CA LYS A 275 -6.41 18.15 -4.66
C LYS A 275 -5.43 17.04 -4.34
N ILE A 276 -5.63 15.87 -4.94
CA ILE A 276 -4.76 14.70 -4.83
C ILE A 276 -4.67 14.00 -6.20
N PRO A 277 -3.58 13.26 -6.50
CA PRO A 277 -3.50 12.46 -7.72
C PRO A 277 -4.50 11.28 -7.68
N PRO A 278 -4.97 10.76 -8.83
CA PRO A 278 -5.69 9.50 -8.86
C PRO A 278 -4.79 8.33 -8.39
N ARG A 279 -5.38 7.35 -7.68
CA ARG A 279 -4.77 6.02 -7.42
C ARG A 279 -5.51 4.97 -8.22
N GLY A 280 -4.77 3.96 -8.69
CA GLY A 280 -5.01 3.27 -9.95
C GLY A 280 -6.47 3.01 -10.29
N GLY A 281 -6.87 3.36 -11.51
CA GLY A 281 -8.10 2.89 -12.11
C GLY A 281 -7.77 2.30 -13.46
N ASP A 282 -8.76 1.66 -14.07
CA ASP A 282 -8.70 1.05 -15.40
C ASP A 282 -8.39 2.09 -16.52
N ASP A 283 -8.34 3.37 -16.15
CA ASP A 283 -7.86 4.52 -16.91
C ASP A 283 -6.42 4.93 -16.57
N ALA A 284 -5.53 3.98 -16.39
CA ALA A 284 -4.14 4.28 -16.08
C ALA A 284 -3.43 5.05 -17.25
N GLY A 285 -4.12 5.29 -18.37
CA GLY A 285 -3.73 6.21 -19.46
C GLY A 285 -4.17 7.68 -19.32
N GLY A 286 -5.06 8.01 -18.38
CA GLY A 286 -5.73 9.33 -18.34
C GLY A 286 -6.43 9.68 -19.66
N ALA A 287 -6.34 10.94 -20.10
CA ALA A 287 -6.85 11.37 -21.41
C ALA A 287 -6.16 10.67 -22.62
N LEU A 288 -5.07 9.94 -22.37
CA LEU A 288 -4.33 9.19 -23.39
C LEU A 288 -4.77 7.73 -23.52
N THR A 289 -5.68 7.23 -22.68
CA THR A 289 -6.21 5.85 -22.74
C THR A 289 -6.61 5.42 -24.16
N PRO A 290 -7.34 6.23 -24.96
CA PRO A 290 -7.71 5.86 -26.33
C PRO A 290 -6.51 5.64 -27.27
N TYR A 291 -5.36 6.25 -26.96
CA TYR A 291 -4.18 6.28 -27.83
C TYR A 291 -3.10 5.28 -27.43
N LEU A 292 -3.22 4.61 -26.26
CA LEU A 292 -2.18 3.72 -25.72
C LEU A 292 -1.75 2.58 -26.67
N LYS A 293 -2.60 2.18 -27.62
CA LYS A 293 -2.30 1.14 -28.62
C LYS A 293 -1.91 1.68 -30.00
N THR A 294 -1.92 3.01 -30.17
CA THR A 294 -1.63 3.65 -31.45
C THR A 294 -0.13 3.84 -31.67
N LYS A 295 0.26 4.03 -32.93
CA LYS A 295 1.62 4.38 -33.31
C LYS A 295 1.58 5.59 -34.23
N ILE A 296 2.12 6.72 -33.77
CA ILE A 296 2.17 7.98 -34.53
C ILE A 296 3.61 8.44 -34.70
N ARG A 297 3.89 9.13 -35.81
CA ARG A 297 5.24 9.57 -36.22
C ARG A 297 5.13 10.80 -37.12
N LEU A 298 6.27 11.33 -37.56
CA LEU A 298 6.34 12.40 -38.56
C LEU A 298 5.38 12.12 -39.73
N GLY A 299 4.52 13.11 -40.02
CA GLY A 299 3.48 13.06 -41.04
C GLY A 299 2.11 12.55 -40.56
N SER A 300 1.98 12.02 -39.35
CA SER A 300 0.68 11.70 -38.75
C SER A 300 -0.13 12.98 -38.46
N THR A 301 -1.45 12.90 -38.54
CA THR A 301 -2.37 13.99 -38.18
C THR A 301 -3.56 13.46 -37.35
N GLY A 302 -4.29 14.35 -36.68
CA GLY A 302 -5.54 14.04 -35.98
C GLY A 302 -5.46 14.09 -34.46
N ASP A 303 -6.49 13.57 -33.78
CA ASP A 303 -6.69 13.78 -32.34
C ASP A 303 -5.61 13.15 -31.46
N ALA A 304 -5.04 12.02 -31.88
CA ALA A 304 -3.88 11.43 -31.20
C ALA A 304 -2.66 12.37 -31.20
N VAL A 305 -2.45 13.11 -32.30
CA VAL A 305 -1.36 14.10 -32.39
C VAL A 305 -1.64 15.31 -31.50
N LYS A 306 -2.88 15.79 -31.46
CA LYS A 306 -3.27 16.88 -30.54
C LYS A 306 -3.08 16.47 -29.08
N ALA A 307 -3.44 15.24 -28.73
CA ALA A 307 -3.26 14.71 -27.37
C ALA A 307 -1.77 14.61 -26.99
N LEU A 308 -0.93 14.11 -27.90
CA LEU A 308 0.53 14.10 -27.73
C LEU A 308 1.08 15.51 -27.51
N GLN A 309 0.72 16.46 -28.38
CA GLN A 309 1.23 17.83 -28.33
C GLN A 309 0.86 18.54 -27.02
N LYS A 310 -0.36 18.32 -26.52
CA LYS A 310 -0.79 18.81 -25.20
C LYS A 310 0.08 18.25 -24.08
N GLU A 311 0.39 16.95 -24.08
CA GLU A 311 1.25 16.40 -23.03
C GLU A 311 2.71 16.84 -23.11
N LEU A 312 3.21 17.01 -24.34
CA LEU A 312 4.55 17.56 -24.55
C LEU A 312 4.62 19.08 -24.27
N LYS A 313 3.48 19.71 -23.92
CA LYS A 313 3.35 21.14 -23.64
C LYS A 313 3.83 22.01 -24.81
N ILE A 314 3.51 21.59 -26.02
CA ILE A 314 3.75 22.33 -27.27
C ILE A 314 2.43 22.73 -27.94
N SER A 315 2.49 23.54 -29.01
CA SER A 315 1.31 23.92 -29.78
C SER A 315 0.59 22.67 -30.33
N ALA A 316 -0.73 22.59 -30.10
CA ALA A 316 -1.56 21.41 -30.39
C ALA A 316 -2.39 21.57 -31.67
N ASP A 317 -1.72 21.71 -32.82
CA ASP A 317 -2.35 21.87 -34.13
C ASP A 317 -2.87 20.54 -34.74
N GLY A 318 -2.50 19.41 -34.16
CA GLY A 318 -2.88 18.08 -34.63
C GLY A 318 -2.08 17.59 -35.84
N VAL A 319 -0.94 18.22 -36.14
CA VAL A 319 -0.01 17.83 -37.21
C VAL A 319 1.33 17.43 -36.63
N PHE A 320 1.75 16.19 -36.85
CA PHE A 320 3.03 15.68 -36.35
C PHE A 320 4.13 16.11 -37.33
N GLY A 321 4.51 17.39 -37.26
CA GLY A 321 5.60 17.99 -38.03
C GLY A 321 6.97 17.84 -37.37
N SER A 322 7.98 18.51 -37.94
CA SER A 322 9.36 18.48 -37.44
C SER A 322 9.50 18.97 -35.99
N GLY A 323 8.73 19.98 -35.59
CA GLY A 323 8.69 20.46 -34.21
C GLY A 323 8.15 19.42 -33.21
N THR A 324 7.11 18.68 -33.59
CA THR A 324 6.57 17.58 -32.77
C THR A 324 7.55 16.41 -32.69
N GLU A 325 8.23 16.08 -33.78
CA GLU A 325 9.27 15.04 -33.78
C GLU A 325 10.45 15.37 -32.87
N GLN A 326 10.92 16.62 -32.88
CA GLN A 326 11.97 17.09 -31.98
C GLN A 326 11.54 16.99 -30.51
N ALA A 327 10.31 17.40 -30.18
CA ALA A 327 9.76 17.29 -28.84
C ALA A 327 9.62 15.82 -28.38
N VAL A 328 9.21 14.91 -29.26
CA VAL A 328 9.16 13.47 -28.97
C VAL A 328 10.54 12.90 -28.69
N LYS A 329 11.56 13.22 -29.50
CA LYS A 329 12.94 12.76 -29.26
C LYS A 329 13.51 13.30 -27.95
N ALA A 330 13.22 14.56 -27.61
CA ALA A 330 13.60 15.15 -26.33
C ALA A 330 12.93 14.43 -25.14
N TYR A 331 11.63 14.13 -25.27
CA TYR A 331 10.90 13.36 -24.28
C TYR A 331 11.47 11.93 -24.13
N GLN A 332 11.69 11.23 -25.24
CA GLN A 332 12.29 9.89 -25.27
C GLN A 332 13.65 9.88 -24.56
N LYS A 333 14.50 10.88 -24.85
CA LYS A 333 15.78 11.07 -24.16
C LYS A 333 15.60 11.22 -22.64
N SER A 334 14.65 12.05 -22.20
CA SER A 334 14.38 12.28 -20.76
C SER A 334 13.90 11.04 -20.00
N LYS A 335 13.34 10.06 -20.72
CA LYS A 335 12.77 8.81 -20.18
C LYS A 335 13.64 7.59 -20.48
N GLU A 336 14.85 7.80 -21.01
CA GLU A 336 15.76 6.73 -21.42
C GLU A 336 15.11 5.72 -22.39
N LEU A 337 14.23 6.21 -23.28
CA LEU A 337 13.60 5.47 -24.35
C LEU A 337 14.42 5.57 -25.66
N ASP A 338 14.17 4.68 -26.60
CA ASP A 338 14.71 4.77 -27.97
C ASP A 338 14.34 6.11 -28.63
N GLN A 339 15.34 6.94 -28.95
CA GLN A 339 15.17 8.31 -29.49
C GLN A 339 14.83 8.31 -31.00
N ASN A 340 13.89 7.47 -31.40
CA ASN A 340 13.53 7.22 -32.80
C ASN A 340 12.46 8.20 -33.34
N GLY A 341 11.92 9.09 -32.51
CA GLY A 341 10.89 10.06 -32.92
C GLY A 341 9.50 9.45 -33.17
N ILE A 342 9.30 8.18 -32.83
CA ILE A 342 8.04 7.45 -33.00
C ILE A 342 7.37 7.28 -31.63
N VAL A 343 6.11 7.68 -31.53
CA VAL A 343 5.31 7.43 -30.34
C VAL A 343 4.66 6.05 -30.47
N SER A 344 5.32 5.04 -29.90
CA SER A 344 4.82 3.66 -29.81
C SER A 344 3.91 3.49 -28.58
N PRO A 345 3.23 2.33 -28.43
CA PRO A 345 2.51 2.01 -27.20
C PRO A 345 3.34 2.17 -25.93
N ASN A 346 4.64 1.86 -25.99
CA ASN A 346 5.55 2.02 -24.86
C ASN A 346 5.82 3.50 -24.53
N VAL A 347 5.93 4.36 -25.55
CA VAL A 347 6.05 5.82 -25.37
C VAL A 347 4.75 6.42 -24.85
N TRP A 348 3.58 5.96 -25.32
CA TRP A 348 2.28 6.37 -24.78
C TRP A 348 2.12 6.01 -23.31
N ARG A 349 2.57 4.82 -22.93
CA ARG A 349 2.60 4.41 -21.53
C ARG A 349 3.49 5.34 -20.71
N ALA A 350 4.70 5.65 -21.17
CA ALA A 350 5.56 6.61 -20.49
C ALA A 350 4.89 7.99 -20.33
N LEU A 351 4.23 8.50 -21.39
CA LEU A 351 3.51 9.78 -21.39
C LEU A 351 2.36 9.79 -20.37
N ALA A 352 1.65 8.67 -20.26
CA ALA A 352 0.55 8.51 -19.32
C ALA A 352 0.98 8.20 -17.87
N GLY A 353 2.28 8.18 -17.58
CA GLY A 353 2.77 7.81 -16.24
C GLY A 353 2.64 6.32 -15.91
N LEU A 354 2.41 5.48 -16.93
CA LEU A 354 2.34 4.03 -16.82
C LEU A 354 3.72 3.39 -16.80
N LYS A 355 3.81 2.18 -16.24
CA LYS A 355 5.00 1.32 -16.36
C LYS A 355 5.37 1.11 -17.83
N TYR A 356 6.60 1.42 -18.21
CA TYR A 356 7.16 1.25 -19.55
C TYR A 356 8.55 0.59 -19.47
N THR A 357 9.07 0.08 -20.58
CA THR A 357 10.43 -0.47 -20.68
C THR A 357 11.36 0.52 -21.36
N LYS A 358 12.61 0.65 -20.88
CA LYS A 358 13.60 1.57 -21.48
C LYS A 358 13.97 1.17 -22.92
N THR A 359 13.86 -0.11 -23.24
CA THR A 359 14.03 -0.66 -24.59
C THR A 359 12.67 -1.13 -25.13
N ASP A 360 12.33 -0.81 -26.38
CA ASP A 360 11.20 -1.50 -27.04
C ASP A 360 11.57 -2.99 -27.20
N PRO A 361 10.63 -3.94 -27.05
CA PRO A 361 10.92 -5.36 -27.27
C PRO A 361 11.52 -5.50 -28.67
N ALA A 362 12.79 -5.92 -28.67
CA ALA A 362 13.63 -5.87 -29.85
C ALA A 362 12.94 -6.51 -31.05
N LYS A 363 12.90 -5.76 -32.15
CA LYS A 363 12.74 -6.30 -33.50
C LYS A 363 13.61 -7.56 -33.58
N PRO A 364 13.08 -8.75 -33.94
CA PRO A 364 13.93 -9.94 -34.08
C PRO A 364 15.08 -9.59 -35.01
N ALA A 365 16.31 -9.82 -34.54
CA ALA A 365 17.50 -9.59 -35.34
C ALA A 365 17.33 -10.31 -36.69
N PRO A 366 17.73 -9.70 -37.83
CA PRO A 366 17.71 -10.42 -39.10
C PRO A 366 18.50 -11.71 -38.91
N ARG A 367 17.86 -12.84 -39.24
CA ARG A 367 18.54 -14.14 -39.29
C ARG A 367 19.63 -14.04 -40.35
N TRP A 368 20.85 -13.77 -39.91
CA TRP A 368 22.02 -14.08 -40.71
C TRP A 368 22.14 -15.60 -40.74
N GLY A 369 21.61 -16.22 -41.79
CA GLY A 369 21.98 -17.58 -42.13
C GLY A 369 23.50 -17.64 -42.34
N PRO A 370 24.15 -18.78 -42.05
CA PRO A 370 25.60 -18.90 -42.22
C PRO A 370 25.95 -18.54 -43.66
N ARG A 371 26.71 -17.45 -43.81
CA ARG A 371 27.33 -17.06 -45.06
C ARG A 371 28.23 -18.23 -45.47
N ALA A 372 27.95 -18.82 -46.63
CA ALA A 372 28.80 -19.84 -47.23
C ALA A 372 30.25 -19.32 -47.26
N LEU A 373 31.17 -20.10 -46.70
CA LEU A 373 32.60 -19.85 -46.82
C LEU A 373 32.95 -19.85 -48.32
N PRO A 374 33.74 -18.89 -48.83
CA PRO A 374 34.19 -18.95 -50.20
C PRO A 374 35.10 -20.18 -50.39
N HIS A 375 34.82 -20.93 -51.44
CA HIS A 375 35.63 -22.06 -51.89
C HIS A 375 37.09 -21.67 -52.01
N HIS A 376 37.95 -22.34 -51.25
CA HIS A 376 39.38 -22.42 -51.53
C HIS A 376 39.52 -23.12 -52.88
N GLN A 377 39.98 -22.40 -53.89
CA GLN A 377 40.47 -23.00 -55.13
C GLN A 377 41.83 -23.62 -54.83
N ASP A 378 41.93 -24.94 -55.01
CA ASP A 378 43.18 -25.64 -55.19
C ASP A 378 43.79 -25.25 -56.55
N PRO A 379 45.10 -24.96 -56.62
CA PRO A 379 45.77 -24.78 -57.90
C PRO A 379 46.04 -26.15 -58.54
N GLN A 380 45.34 -26.45 -59.64
CA GLN A 380 45.83 -27.46 -60.57
C GLN A 380 47.11 -26.94 -61.25
N GLY A 381 48.12 -27.79 -61.29
CA GLY A 381 49.45 -27.50 -61.79
C GLY A 381 49.54 -27.34 -63.31
N VAL A 382 50.73 -26.93 -63.75
CA VAL A 382 51.20 -27.14 -65.12
C VAL A 382 52.68 -27.54 -65.05
N ASP A 383 52.97 -28.65 -65.72
CA ASP A 383 54.28 -29.20 -66.04
C ASP A 383 55.29 -28.16 -66.58
N ARG A 384 56.54 -28.27 -66.12
CA ARG A 384 57.71 -28.65 -66.95
C ARG A 384 58.92 -28.96 -66.08
#